data_AF-A0A3S3JXJ9-F1
#
_entry.id   AF-A0A3S3JXJ9-F1
#
_cell.length_a   1.000
_cell.length_b   1.000
_cell.length_c   1.000
_cell.angle_alpha   90.00
_cell.angle_beta   90.00
_cell.angle_gamma   90.00
#
_symmetry.space_group_name_H-M   'P 1'
#
loop_
_entity.id
_entity.type
_entity.pdbx_description
1 polymer ?
#
loop_
_entity_poly.entity_id
_entity_poly.type
_entity_poly.pdbx_seq_one_letter_code
_entity_poly.pdbx_strand_id
1 'polypeptide(L)'
;MSPKFLRIAVVLGLLSAIGPFAIDMYLPALPSIGQDLHAGTAAVQMSLLIFFLSMGFGQIVVGPISDMVGRKAPLYAGLALFMVGGVGSAMAPNIEWLIAFRFLQGLGASAGMAVPRAIVRDLHTGNEAAKLMSLLMLVFSVSPILAPLTGSQIIERFGWRAVFWTVTGAAALATILLATSLKETRPVEERAGSSFGTALAGYRYLMGDRNFLGLVAIAGFGIASFFVYLSSSSFILIDHYGLSPSVYSVFFSINAVAFIGMSQLTGMLADRFGLKRVVWVAVTGYATVMVALFAIMAAGVDRLDVLAALLFVGYGFLGLVIPTTSVLAMEEHGEIAGTASALMGTLHFAIGALAMGVAGIFFDGTPLPMVAGITLCAVISFTLAKLTLGRAREAVEAPAE
;
A
#
# COMPACT_ATOMS: atom_id res chain seq x y z
N MET A 1 21.46 15.66 -13.54
CA MET A 1 20.03 16.04 -13.49
C MET A 1 19.94 17.55 -13.40
N SER A 2 18.97 18.20 -14.07
CA SER A 2 18.81 19.65 -13.94
C SER A 2 18.32 20.02 -12.53
N PRO A 3 18.64 21.20 -11.99
CA PRO A 3 18.16 21.65 -10.67
C PRO A 3 16.62 21.68 -10.57
N LYS A 4 15.93 22.01 -11.66
CA LYS A 4 14.47 22.00 -11.75
C LYS A 4 13.90 20.58 -11.62
N PHE A 5 14.52 19.61 -12.29
CA PHE A 5 14.11 18.21 -12.23
C PHE A 5 14.24 17.66 -10.80
N LEU A 6 15.39 17.90 -10.15
CA LEU A 6 15.63 17.44 -8.79
C LEU A 6 14.62 18.05 -7.80
N ARG A 7 14.31 19.34 -7.95
CA ARG A 7 13.31 20.02 -7.12
C ARG A 7 11.92 19.38 -7.26
N ILE A 8 11.48 19.08 -8.48
CA ILE A 8 10.21 18.39 -8.72
C ILE A 8 10.24 16.99 -8.11
N ALA A 9 11.31 16.23 -8.31
CA ALA A 9 11.45 14.89 -7.76
C ALA A 9 11.34 14.87 -6.23
N VAL A 10 12.00 15.82 -5.54
CA VAL A 10 11.92 15.96 -4.07
C VAL A 10 10.50 16.28 -3.61
N VAL A 11 9.82 17.21 -4.28
CA VAL A 11 8.44 17.59 -3.93
C VAL A 11 7.49 16.41 -4.11
N LEU A 12 7.54 15.76 -5.27
CA LEU A 12 6.65 14.63 -5.57
C LEU A 12 6.97 13.41 -4.69
N GLY A 13 8.24 13.17 -4.40
CA GLY A 13 8.69 12.14 -3.47
C GLY A 13 8.14 12.39 -2.07
N LEU A 14 8.28 13.60 -1.54
CA LEU A 14 7.75 13.96 -0.22
C LEU A 14 6.23 13.80 -0.16
N LEU A 15 5.51 14.29 -1.18
CA LEU A 15 4.04 14.12 -1.27
C LEU A 15 3.64 12.64 -1.27
N SER A 16 4.42 11.79 -1.95
CA SER A 16 4.17 10.35 -2.03
C SER A 16 4.56 9.61 -0.74
N ALA A 17 5.48 10.15 0.06
CA ALA A 17 5.95 9.55 1.31
C ALA A 17 4.97 9.72 2.49
N ILE A 18 4.14 10.78 2.47
CA ILE A 18 3.28 11.14 3.62
C ILE A 18 2.36 9.99 4.03
N GLY A 19 1.66 9.37 3.07
CA GLY A 19 0.73 8.27 3.34
C GLY A 19 1.43 7.04 3.95
N PRO A 20 2.44 6.46 3.27
CA PRO A 20 3.22 5.34 3.78
C PRO A 20 3.84 5.59 5.16
N PHE A 21 4.47 6.74 5.39
CA PHE A 21 5.05 7.05 6.70
C PHE A 21 3.98 7.16 7.80
N ALA A 22 2.78 7.67 7.47
CA ALA A 22 1.67 7.74 8.41
C ALA A 22 1.02 6.38 8.76
N ILE A 23 1.32 5.34 7.98
CA ILE A 23 0.95 3.95 8.29
C ILE A 23 2.07 3.33 9.11
N ASP A 24 3.28 3.36 8.59
CA ASP A 24 4.37 2.51 9.05
C ASP A 24 5.02 3.02 10.34
N MET A 25 5.10 4.34 10.54
CA MET A 25 5.58 4.91 11.81
C MET A 25 4.61 4.66 12.97
N TYR A 26 3.35 4.36 12.67
CA TYR A 26 2.28 4.15 13.63
C TYR A 26 2.23 2.72 14.17
N LEU A 27 2.71 1.73 13.39
CA LEU A 27 2.62 0.30 13.73
C LEU A 27 3.29 -0.09 15.06
N PRO A 28 4.49 0.41 15.44
CA PRO A 28 5.10 0.06 16.71
C PRO A 28 4.34 0.60 17.92
N ALA A 29 3.39 1.53 17.71
CA ALA A 29 2.60 2.15 18.76
C ALA A 29 1.24 1.46 19.00
N LEU A 30 0.80 0.50 18.18
CA LEU A 30 -0.56 -0.07 18.34
C LEU A 30 -0.81 -0.62 19.76
N PRO A 31 0.12 -1.39 20.37
CA PRO A 31 -0.09 -1.87 21.73
C PRO A 31 -0.21 -0.75 22.76
N SER A 32 0.67 0.25 22.70
CA SER A 32 0.68 1.36 23.66
C SER A 32 -0.53 2.29 23.50
N ILE A 33 -1.08 2.42 22.29
CA ILE A 33 -2.34 3.12 22.04
C ILE A 33 -3.51 2.40 22.71
N GLY A 34 -3.57 1.07 22.58
CA GLY A 34 -4.61 0.27 23.25
C GLY A 34 -4.57 0.44 24.77
N GLN A 35 -3.37 0.45 25.34
CA GLN A 35 -3.17 0.68 26.77
C GLN A 35 -3.57 2.10 27.21
N ASP A 36 -3.09 3.13 26.50
CA ASP A 36 -3.29 4.54 26.84
C ASP A 36 -4.74 5.02 26.64
N LEU A 37 -5.44 4.50 25.64
CA LEU A 37 -6.84 4.82 25.36
C LEU A 37 -7.83 3.81 25.96
N HIS A 38 -7.34 2.85 26.76
CA HIS A 38 -8.13 1.76 27.36
C HIS A 38 -9.02 1.02 26.35
N ALA A 39 -8.45 0.71 25.18
CA ALA A 39 -9.15 0.13 24.04
C ALA A 39 -8.66 -1.29 23.74
N GLY A 40 -9.58 -2.18 23.37
CA GLY A 40 -9.23 -3.53 22.94
C GLY A 40 -8.50 -3.53 21.58
N THR A 41 -7.73 -4.60 21.32
CA THR A 41 -6.94 -4.77 20.09
C THR A 41 -7.76 -4.58 18.82
N ALA A 42 -8.99 -5.10 18.78
CA ALA A 42 -9.89 -4.94 17.62
C ALA A 42 -10.19 -3.46 17.31
N ALA A 43 -10.39 -2.62 18.33
CA ALA A 43 -10.65 -1.20 18.13
C ALA A 43 -9.39 -0.46 17.63
N VAL A 44 -8.21 -0.84 18.11
CA VAL A 44 -6.94 -0.30 17.60
C VAL A 44 -6.70 -0.73 16.16
N GLN A 45 -6.96 -2.00 15.81
CA GLN A 45 -6.89 -2.51 14.44
C GLN A 45 -7.89 -1.80 13.51
N MET A 46 -9.08 -1.45 14.02
CA MET A 46 -10.07 -0.67 13.28
C MET A 46 -9.53 0.70 12.85
N SER A 47 -8.64 1.31 13.62
CA SER A 47 -8.01 2.59 13.25
C SER A 47 -7.06 2.48 12.04
N LEU A 48 -6.46 1.31 11.81
CA LEU A 48 -5.74 1.00 10.57
C LEU A 48 -6.70 0.69 9.43
N LEU A 49 -7.74 -0.11 9.71
CA LEU A 49 -8.72 -0.53 8.72
C LEU A 49 -9.42 0.66 8.10
N ILE A 50 -9.90 1.57 8.94
CA ILE A 50 -10.63 2.75 8.49
C ILE A 50 -9.75 3.68 7.67
N PHE A 51 -8.45 3.77 7.99
CA PHE A 51 -7.49 4.57 7.23
C PHE A 51 -7.25 3.98 5.83
N PHE A 52 -7.09 2.66 5.72
CA PHE A 52 -6.94 2.00 4.42
C PHE A 52 -8.22 2.06 3.58
N LEU A 53 -9.38 1.82 4.19
CA LEU A 53 -10.67 1.94 3.51
C LEU A 53 -10.90 3.35 2.97
N SER A 54 -10.63 4.36 3.79
CA SER A 54 -10.83 5.75 3.41
C SER A 54 -9.83 6.19 2.34
N MET A 55 -8.58 5.75 2.43
CA MET A 55 -7.58 5.98 1.39
C MET A 55 -7.98 5.31 0.05
N GLY A 56 -8.43 4.06 0.08
CA GLY A 56 -8.90 3.34 -1.10
C GLY A 56 -10.08 4.05 -1.76
N PHE A 57 -11.08 4.46 -0.98
CA PHE A 57 -12.20 5.27 -1.47
C PHE A 57 -11.72 6.60 -2.06
N GLY A 58 -10.79 7.28 -1.39
CA GLY A 58 -10.19 8.52 -1.87
C GLY A 58 -9.50 8.36 -3.22
N GLN A 59 -8.78 7.26 -3.47
CA GLN A 59 -8.08 7.06 -4.75
C GLN A 59 -9.02 7.00 -5.96
N ILE A 60 -10.20 6.38 -5.82
CA ILE A 60 -11.21 6.30 -6.89
C ILE A 60 -11.66 7.71 -7.31
N VAL A 61 -11.82 8.59 -6.32
CA VAL A 61 -12.44 9.90 -6.48
C VAL A 61 -11.39 10.96 -6.87
N VAL A 62 -10.22 10.94 -6.23
CA VAL A 62 -9.20 11.98 -6.39
C VAL A 62 -8.59 12.00 -7.79
N GLY A 63 -8.42 10.84 -8.46
CA GLY A 63 -7.90 10.79 -9.82
C GLY A 63 -8.76 11.60 -10.81
N PRO A 64 -10.05 11.22 -11.00
CA PRO A 64 -10.98 11.96 -11.84
C PRO A 64 -11.15 13.42 -11.44
N ILE A 65 -11.26 13.73 -10.14
CA ILE A 65 -11.35 15.12 -9.68
C ILE A 65 -10.11 15.89 -10.10
N SER A 66 -8.91 15.32 -9.92
CA SER A 66 -7.66 15.97 -10.31
C SER A 66 -7.55 16.18 -11.81
N ASP A 67 -8.15 15.31 -12.60
CA ASP A 67 -8.24 15.48 -14.04
C ASP A 67 -9.19 16.63 -14.43
N MET A 68 -10.26 16.86 -13.66
CA MET A 68 -11.29 17.86 -13.93
C MET A 68 -10.94 19.27 -13.41
N VAL A 69 -10.34 19.39 -12.22
CA VAL A 69 -10.13 20.70 -11.55
C VAL A 69 -8.67 21.15 -11.56
N GLY A 70 -7.75 20.31 -12.05
CA GLY A 70 -6.31 20.53 -11.99
C GLY A 70 -5.63 19.74 -10.87
N ARG A 71 -4.29 19.74 -10.84
CA ARG A 71 -3.49 18.94 -9.90
C ARG A 71 -3.37 19.57 -8.53
N LYS A 72 -3.26 20.90 -8.44
CA LYS A 72 -2.96 21.57 -7.17
C LYS A 72 -4.13 21.58 -6.19
N ALA A 73 -5.35 21.83 -6.67
CA ALA A 73 -6.52 21.93 -5.79
C ALA A 73 -6.79 20.62 -5.00
N PRO A 74 -6.80 19.42 -5.61
CA PRO A 74 -6.94 18.17 -4.88
C PRO A 74 -5.77 17.87 -3.95
N LEU A 75 -4.54 18.26 -4.32
CA LEU A 75 -3.38 18.10 -3.43
C LEU A 75 -3.51 18.97 -2.18
N TYR A 76 -3.90 20.24 -2.30
CA TYR A 76 -4.13 21.09 -1.14
C TYR A 76 -5.28 20.58 -0.27
N ALA A 77 -6.40 20.17 -0.88
CA ALA A 77 -7.52 19.60 -0.15
C ALA A 77 -7.11 18.33 0.60
N GLY A 78 -6.37 17.43 -0.06
CA GLY A 78 -5.86 16.20 0.54
C GLY A 78 -4.87 16.46 1.67
N LEU A 79 -3.91 17.36 1.49
CA LEU A 79 -2.97 17.74 2.54
C LEU A 79 -3.66 18.41 3.73
N ALA A 80 -4.66 19.26 3.49
CA ALA A 80 -5.46 19.88 4.54
C ALA A 80 -6.23 18.82 5.35
N LEU A 81 -6.94 17.90 4.69
CA LEU A 81 -7.61 16.77 5.34
C LEU A 81 -6.64 15.89 6.13
N PHE A 82 -5.46 15.62 5.54
CA PHE A 82 -4.41 14.85 6.20
C PHE A 82 -3.91 15.54 7.47
N MET A 83 -3.66 16.84 7.43
CA MET A 83 -3.22 17.61 8.60
C MET A 83 -4.31 17.68 9.67
N VAL A 84 -5.57 17.92 9.31
CA VAL A 84 -6.69 17.88 10.26
C VAL A 84 -6.82 16.50 10.91
N GLY A 85 -6.74 15.44 10.10
CA GLY A 85 -6.69 14.05 10.56
C GLY A 85 -5.53 13.77 11.50
N GLY A 86 -4.34 14.28 11.19
CA GLY A 86 -3.14 14.12 12.00
C GLY A 86 -3.20 14.86 13.34
N VAL A 87 -3.63 16.13 13.35
CA VAL A 87 -3.83 16.91 14.58
C VAL A 87 -4.88 16.25 15.46
N GLY A 88 -6.04 15.90 14.90
CA GLY A 88 -7.11 15.27 15.67
C GLY A 88 -6.72 13.89 16.22
N SER A 89 -5.93 13.11 15.47
CA SER A 89 -5.38 11.84 15.94
C SER A 89 -4.38 12.04 17.08
N ALA A 90 -3.52 13.05 16.98
CA ALA A 90 -2.54 13.37 18.04
C ALA A 90 -3.23 13.83 19.34
N MET A 91 -4.40 14.46 19.23
CA MET A 91 -5.19 14.97 20.34
C MET A 91 -6.27 14.00 20.83
N ALA A 92 -6.26 12.74 20.39
CA ALA A 92 -7.35 11.81 20.67
C ALA A 92 -7.45 11.49 22.19
N PRO A 93 -8.64 11.70 22.80
CA PRO A 93 -8.90 11.34 24.19
C PRO A 93 -9.41 9.88 24.34
N ASN A 94 -9.91 9.27 23.26
CA ASN A 94 -10.42 7.90 23.23
C ASN A 94 -10.23 7.30 21.82
N ILE A 95 -10.50 5.99 21.70
CA ILE A 95 -10.23 5.24 20.47
C ILE A 95 -11.18 5.59 19.33
N GLU A 96 -12.44 5.88 19.61
CA GLU A 96 -13.45 6.27 18.61
C GLU A 96 -13.06 7.59 17.94
N TRP A 97 -12.55 8.54 18.72
CA TRP A 97 -11.98 9.78 18.21
C TRP A 97 -10.79 9.52 17.31
N LEU A 98 -9.85 8.66 17.74
CA LEU A 98 -8.70 8.30 16.92
C LEU A 98 -9.14 7.66 15.59
N ILE A 99 -10.09 6.72 15.61
CA ILE A 99 -10.64 6.07 14.41
C ILE A 99 -11.25 7.11 13.46
N ALA A 100 -12.06 8.04 13.98
CA ALA A 100 -12.69 9.09 13.16
C ALA A 100 -11.66 9.99 12.47
N PHE A 101 -10.63 10.42 13.19
CA PHE A 101 -9.59 11.26 12.60
C PHE A 101 -8.62 10.48 11.70
N ARG A 102 -8.43 9.17 11.94
CA ARG A 102 -7.73 8.27 11.02
C ARG A 102 -8.48 8.10 9.70
N PHE A 103 -9.82 8.06 9.71
CA PHE A 103 -10.61 8.09 8.48
C PHE A 103 -10.30 9.36 7.66
N LEU A 104 -10.35 10.54 8.27
CA LEU A 104 -10.02 11.81 7.61
C LEU A 104 -8.57 11.85 7.11
N GLN A 105 -7.63 11.34 7.92
CA GLN A 105 -6.22 11.29 7.55
C GLN A 105 -5.99 10.40 6.32
N GLY A 106 -6.64 9.24 6.26
CA GLY A 106 -6.56 8.31 5.12
C GLY A 106 -7.16 8.90 3.84
N LEU A 107 -8.30 9.61 3.93
CA LEU A 107 -8.86 10.35 2.79
C LEU A 107 -7.84 11.36 2.25
N GLY A 108 -7.21 12.14 3.14
CA GLY A 108 -6.21 13.11 2.75
C GLY A 108 -4.97 12.49 2.10
N ALA A 109 -4.51 11.35 2.62
CA ALA A 109 -3.35 10.62 2.11
C ALA A 109 -3.55 10.10 0.66
N SER A 110 -4.80 9.84 0.23
CA SER A 110 -5.08 9.37 -1.13
C SER A 110 -4.58 10.32 -2.22
N ALA A 111 -4.61 11.63 -1.97
CA ALA A 111 -4.11 12.64 -2.91
C ALA A 111 -2.59 12.57 -3.09
N GLY A 112 -1.85 12.33 -2.00
CA GLY A 112 -0.41 12.12 -2.03
C GLY A 112 0.00 10.86 -2.80
N MET A 113 -0.88 9.84 -2.87
CA MET A 113 -0.60 8.63 -3.65
C MET A 113 -0.98 8.74 -5.13
N ALA A 114 -2.09 9.39 -5.46
CA ALA A 114 -2.61 9.40 -6.83
C ALA A 114 -2.02 10.54 -7.67
N VAL A 115 -2.03 11.77 -7.15
CA VAL A 115 -1.76 12.98 -7.95
C VAL A 115 -0.29 13.12 -8.37
N PRO A 116 0.73 12.74 -7.56
CA PRO A 116 2.13 12.83 -8.00
C PRO A 116 2.43 12.03 -9.26
N ARG A 117 1.84 10.84 -9.41
CA ARG A 117 2.00 10.01 -10.63
C ARG A 117 1.38 10.71 -11.85
N ALA A 118 0.23 11.36 -11.67
CA ALA A 118 -0.40 12.14 -12.73
C ALA A 118 0.45 13.37 -13.13
N ILE A 119 1.04 14.07 -12.15
CA ILE A 119 1.95 15.20 -12.41
C ILE A 119 3.18 14.76 -13.21
N VAL A 120 3.76 13.59 -12.91
CA VAL A 120 4.89 13.06 -13.69
C VAL A 120 4.50 12.87 -15.15
N ARG A 121 3.32 12.31 -15.42
CA ARG A 121 2.78 12.11 -16.77
C ARG A 121 2.50 13.42 -17.49
N ASP A 122 2.00 14.44 -16.78
CA ASP A 122 1.72 15.75 -17.37
C ASP A 122 3.01 16.51 -17.74
N LEU A 123 4.08 16.38 -16.93
CA LEU A 123 5.30 17.18 -17.07
C LEU A 123 6.39 16.55 -17.94
N HIS A 124 6.46 15.22 -18.02
CA HIS A 124 7.57 14.52 -18.65
C HIS A 124 7.05 13.34 -19.46
N THR A 125 7.79 12.98 -20.52
CA THR A 125 7.56 11.78 -21.34
C THR A 125 8.85 10.97 -21.45
N GLY A 126 8.74 9.74 -21.93
CA GLY A 126 9.88 8.85 -22.16
C GLY A 126 10.75 8.63 -20.93
N ASN A 127 12.07 8.75 -21.10
CA ASN A 127 13.06 8.42 -20.07
C ASN A 127 12.96 9.30 -18.81
N GLU A 128 12.59 10.57 -18.95
CA GLU A 128 12.46 11.46 -17.79
C GLU A 128 11.25 11.10 -16.92
N ALA A 129 10.13 10.74 -17.54
CA ALA A 129 8.96 10.21 -16.85
C ALA A 129 9.27 8.90 -16.13
N ALA A 130 9.96 7.97 -16.80
CA ALA A 130 10.37 6.70 -16.21
C ALA A 130 11.27 6.90 -14.97
N LYS A 131 12.23 7.84 -15.03
CA LYS A 131 13.09 8.17 -13.88
C LYS A 131 12.29 8.72 -12.70
N LEU A 132 11.38 9.66 -12.93
CA LEU A 132 10.54 10.20 -11.86
C LEU A 132 9.62 9.14 -11.26
N MET A 133 8.96 8.33 -12.08
CA MET A 133 8.13 7.21 -11.61
C MET A 133 8.96 6.23 -10.78
N SER A 134 10.16 5.88 -11.22
CA SER A 134 11.08 5.02 -10.46
C SER A 134 11.47 5.63 -9.12
N LEU A 135 11.67 6.96 -9.03
CA LEU A 135 11.95 7.63 -7.77
C LEU A 135 10.73 7.61 -6.83
N LEU A 136 9.52 7.80 -7.34
CA LEU A 136 8.30 7.68 -6.54
C LEU A 136 8.12 6.26 -6.00
N MET A 137 8.35 5.26 -6.85
CA MET A 137 8.31 3.85 -6.44
C MET A 137 9.40 3.51 -5.42
N LEU A 138 10.59 4.11 -5.55
CA LEU A 138 11.67 3.95 -4.58
C LEU A 138 11.29 4.53 -3.21
N VAL A 139 10.69 5.72 -3.16
CA VAL A 139 10.20 6.32 -1.91
C VAL A 139 9.18 5.41 -1.24
N PHE A 140 8.23 4.88 -2.00
CA PHE A 140 7.25 3.93 -1.49
C PHE A 140 7.90 2.65 -0.97
N SER A 141 8.88 2.11 -1.71
CA SER A 141 9.60 0.89 -1.34
C SER A 141 10.43 1.08 -0.07
N VAL A 142 11.09 2.22 0.09
CA VAL A 142 11.96 2.45 1.25
C VAL A 142 11.16 2.79 2.52
N SER A 143 9.92 3.25 2.40
CA SER A 143 9.07 3.60 3.56
C SER A 143 8.93 2.46 4.57
N PRO A 144 8.50 1.23 4.20
CA PRO A 144 8.41 0.11 5.13
C PRO A 144 9.69 -0.26 5.88
N ILE A 145 10.86 0.22 5.43
CA ILE A 145 12.13 0.06 6.12
C ILE A 145 12.36 1.24 7.08
N LEU A 146 12.31 2.47 6.58
CA LEU A 146 12.72 3.65 7.36
C LEU A 146 11.63 4.16 8.31
N ALA A 147 10.37 4.08 7.91
CA ALA A 147 9.26 4.60 8.69
C ALA A 147 9.06 3.88 10.04
N PRO A 148 9.05 2.54 10.15
CA PRO A 148 8.90 1.92 11.48
C PRO A 148 10.11 2.17 12.37
N LEU A 149 11.33 2.24 11.81
CA LEU A 149 12.54 2.55 12.58
C LEU A 149 12.54 3.98 13.13
N THR A 150 12.15 4.96 12.30
CA THR A 150 11.99 6.35 12.75
C THR A 150 10.82 6.50 13.71
N GLY A 151 9.72 5.78 13.46
CA GLY A 151 8.56 5.71 14.33
C GLY A 151 8.91 5.20 15.73
N SER A 152 9.61 4.07 15.85
CA SER A 152 9.96 3.50 17.16
C SER A 152 10.84 4.44 17.98
N GLN A 153 11.80 5.13 17.35
CA GLN A 153 12.64 6.13 18.04
C GLN A 153 11.84 7.31 18.59
N ILE A 154 10.80 7.75 17.87
CA ILE A 154 9.90 8.81 18.32
C ILE A 154 9.00 8.29 19.44
N ILE A 155 8.42 7.10 19.27
CA ILE A 155 7.50 6.47 20.23
C ILE A 155 8.19 6.25 21.57
N GLU A 156 9.41 5.69 21.58
CA GLU A 156 10.16 5.40 22.80
C GLU A 156 10.53 6.67 23.60
N ARG A 157 10.69 7.83 22.93
CA ARG A 157 11.14 9.08 23.57
C ARG A 157 10.00 10.05 23.89
N PHE A 158 8.98 10.10 23.04
CA PHE A 158 7.94 11.14 23.06
C PHE A 158 6.52 10.57 23.03
N GLY A 159 6.37 9.24 23.00
CA GLY A 159 5.09 8.56 22.94
C GLY A 159 4.44 8.55 21.56
N TRP A 160 3.33 7.81 21.44
CA TRP A 160 2.67 7.57 20.16
C TRP A 160 2.05 8.83 19.54
N ARG A 161 1.61 9.79 20.35
CA ARG A 161 1.04 11.07 19.86
C ARG A 161 2.04 11.87 19.04
N ALA A 162 3.34 11.77 19.35
CA ALA A 162 4.39 12.48 18.62
C ALA A 162 4.55 11.99 17.17
N VAL A 163 4.18 10.75 16.86
CA VAL A 163 4.15 10.23 15.47
C VAL A 163 3.18 11.04 14.63
N PHE A 164 1.98 11.29 15.15
CA PHE A 164 0.95 12.07 14.46
C PHE A 164 1.37 13.53 14.26
N TRP A 165 1.99 14.16 15.26
CA TRP A 165 2.57 15.49 15.09
C TRP A 165 3.68 15.52 14.04
N THR A 166 4.53 14.49 14.00
CA THR A 166 5.64 14.40 13.05
C THR A 166 5.14 14.33 11.61
N VAL A 167 4.19 13.43 11.31
CA VAL A 167 3.65 13.30 9.95
C VAL A 167 2.80 14.51 9.55
N THR A 168 2.14 15.16 10.51
CA THR A 168 1.43 16.45 10.28
C THR A 168 2.41 17.55 9.91
N GLY A 169 3.54 17.66 10.61
CA GLY A 169 4.61 18.60 10.29
C GLY A 169 5.22 18.34 8.91
N ALA A 170 5.41 17.06 8.55
CA ALA A 170 5.87 16.69 7.21
C ALA A 170 4.86 17.09 6.11
N ALA A 171 3.56 16.94 6.37
CA ALA A 171 2.51 17.40 5.45
C ALA A 171 2.44 18.93 5.33
N ALA A 172 2.67 19.66 6.42
CA ALA A 172 2.78 21.12 6.39
C ALA A 172 3.99 21.56 5.55
N LEU A 173 5.15 20.93 5.73
CA LEU A 173 6.33 21.18 4.90
C LEU A 173 6.07 20.87 3.43
N ALA A 174 5.40 19.74 3.14
CA ALA A 174 5.02 19.39 1.77
C ALA A 174 4.04 20.41 1.16
N THR A 175 3.14 20.98 1.95
CA THR A 175 2.22 22.05 1.53
C THR A 175 2.98 23.31 1.13
N ILE A 176 3.97 23.72 1.93
CA ILE A 176 4.84 24.87 1.64
C ILE A 176 5.65 24.62 0.35
N LEU A 177 6.23 23.43 0.22
CA LEU A 177 6.99 23.05 -0.96
C LEU A 177 6.12 22.98 -2.22
N LEU A 178 4.91 22.45 -2.12
CA LEU A 178 3.91 22.45 -3.20
C LEU A 178 3.56 23.87 -3.65
N ALA A 179 3.38 24.80 -2.71
CA ALA A 179 3.07 26.20 -3.01
C ALA A 179 4.22 26.92 -3.71
N THR A 180 5.45 26.69 -3.28
CA THR A 180 6.63 27.42 -3.74
C THR A 180 7.32 26.80 -4.96
N SER A 181 7.14 25.50 -5.18
CA SER A 181 7.98 24.71 -6.10
C SER A 181 7.24 24.09 -7.27
N LEU A 182 5.91 23.96 -7.20
CA LEU A 182 5.10 23.33 -8.24
C LEU A 182 4.06 24.31 -8.79
N LYS A 183 4.11 24.56 -10.09
CA LYS A 183 3.04 25.27 -10.83
C LYS A 183 1.91 24.29 -11.17
N GLU A 184 0.73 24.81 -11.50
CA GLU A 184 -0.35 23.95 -12.01
C GLU A 184 0.13 23.26 -13.29
N THR A 185 -0.02 21.94 -13.37
CA THR A 185 0.47 21.14 -14.50
C THR A 185 -0.63 20.72 -15.44
N ARG A 186 -1.90 20.88 -15.02
CA ARG A 186 -3.06 20.64 -15.86
C ARG A 186 -3.88 21.91 -16.08
N PRO A 187 -3.57 22.67 -17.15
CA PRO A 187 -4.23 23.94 -17.46
C PRO A 187 -5.69 23.71 -17.91
N VAL A 188 -6.48 24.78 -18.02
CA VAL A 188 -7.95 24.67 -18.21
C VAL A 188 -8.29 24.00 -19.54
N GLU A 189 -7.46 24.23 -20.55
CA GLU A 189 -7.60 23.74 -21.91
C GLU A 189 -7.48 22.20 -21.97
N GLU A 190 -6.59 21.61 -21.16
CA GLU A 190 -6.37 20.17 -21.07
C GLU A 190 -7.37 19.45 -20.15
N ARG A 191 -8.31 20.17 -19.54
CA ARG A 191 -9.41 19.59 -18.75
C ARG A 191 -10.59 19.21 -19.64
N ALA A 192 -10.67 19.76 -20.85
CA ALA A 192 -11.72 19.45 -21.81
C ALA A 192 -11.73 17.95 -22.12
N GLY A 193 -12.88 17.29 -21.92
CA GLY A 193 -13.06 15.84 -22.11
C GLY A 193 -12.80 14.96 -20.89
N SER A 194 -12.28 15.52 -19.78
CA SER A 194 -12.22 14.79 -18.51
C SER A 194 -13.55 14.84 -17.81
N SER A 195 -14.17 13.67 -17.66
CA SER A 195 -15.46 13.54 -16.97
C SER A 195 -15.42 12.33 -16.05
N PHE A 196 -16.25 12.39 -15.01
CA PHE A 196 -16.47 11.20 -14.18
C PHE A 196 -17.07 10.04 -14.98
N GLY A 197 -17.84 10.35 -16.03
CA GLY A 197 -18.47 9.36 -16.91
C GLY A 197 -17.45 8.53 -17.71
N THR A 198 -16.42 9.16 -18.28
CA THR A 198 -15.36 8.45 -19.03
C THR A 198 -14.53 7.56 -18.12
N ALA A 199 -14.21 8.03 -16.91
CA ALA A 199 -13.54 7.19 -15.90
C ALA A 199 -14.40 5.97 -15.51
N LEU A 200 -15.69 6.19 -15.25
CA LEU A 200 -16.61 5.11 -14.88
C LEU A 200 -16.81 4.09 -16.01
N ALA A 201 -16.84 4.54 -17.26
CA ALA A 201 -16.90 3.66 -18.42
C ALA A 201 -15.67 2.74 -18.50
N GLY A 202 -14.47 3.29 -18.30
CA GLY A 202 -13.23 2.51 -18.25
C GLY A 202 -13.20 1.52 -17.07
N TYR A 203 -13.68 1.92 -15.89
CA TYR A 203 -13.83 1.00 -14.76
C TYR A 203 -14.81 -0.13 -15.07
N ARG A 204 -15.96 0.18 -15.68
CA ARG A 204 -16.94 -0.84 -16.07
C ARG A 204 -16.38 -1.83 -17.09
N TYR A 205 -15.62 -1.35 -18.06
CA TYR A 205 -14.93 -2.19 -19.04
C TYR A 205 -13.95 -3.16 -18.36
N LEU A 206 -13.05 -2.64 -17.51
CA LEU A 206 -12.05 -3.44 -16.81
C LEU A 206 -12.67 -4.43 -15.80
N MET A 207 -13.78 -4.08 -15.17
CA MET A 207 -14.55 -4.99 -14.32
C MET A 207 -15.20 -6.14 -15.09
N GLY A 208 -15.33 -6.03 -16.42
CA GLY A 208 -15.76 -7.11 -17.30
C GLY A 208 -14.62 -8.03 -17.76
N ASP A 209 -13.37 -7.57 -17.68
CA ASP A 209 -12.20 -8.33 -18.10
C ASP A 209 -11.76 -9.32 -16.99
N ARG A 210 -12.05 -10.60 -17.23
CA ARG A 210 -11.71 -11.69 -16.29
C ARG A 210 -10.21 -11.91 -16.14
N ASN A 211 -9.42 -11.65 -17.17
CA ASN A 211 -7.97 -11.81 -17.11
C ASN A 211 -7.36 -10.67 -16.28
N PHE A 212 -7.77 -9.43 -16.54
CA PHE A 212 -7.41 -8.29 -15.71
C PHE A 212 -7.76 -8.53 -14.24
N LEU A 213 -9.02 -8.86 -13.95
CA LEU A 213 -9.47 -9.12 -12.58
C LEU A 213 -8.74 -10.30 -11.93
N GLY A 214 -8.45 -11.37 -12.67
CA GLY A 214 -7.67 -12.50 -12.18
C GLY A 214 -6.26 -12.09 -11.75
N LEU A 215 -5.55 -11.35 -12.60
CA LEU A 215 -4.20 -10.85 -12.33
C LEU A 215 -4.16 -9.85 -11.17
N VAL A 216 -5.11 -8.91 -11.15
CA VAL A 216 -5.28 -7.94 -10.06
C VAL A 216 -5.62 -8.65 -8.75
N ALA A 217 -6.45 -9.69 -8.77
CA ALA A 217 -6.79 -10.44 -7.57
C ALA A 217 -5.59 -11.25 -7.02
N ILE A 218 -4.73 -11.81 -7.88
CA ILE A 218 -3.49 -12.50 -7.44
C ILE A 218 -2.60 -11.55 -6.63
N ALA A 219 -2.31 -10.35 -7.16
CA ALA A 219 -1.59 -9.30 -6.45
C ALA A 219 -2.36 -8.79 -5.23
N GLY A 220 -3.67 -8.61 -5.35
CA GLY A 220 -4.56 -8.12 -4.31
C GLY A 220 -4.55 -9.00 -3.07
N PHE A 221 -4.63 -10.32 -3.21
CA PHE A 221 -4.47 -11.25 -2.09
C PHE A 221 -3.04 -11.27 -1.55
N GLY A 222 -2.05 -11.06 -2.40
CA GLY A 222 -0.68 -10.81 -1.97
C GLY A 222 -0.56 -9.60 -1.02
N ILE A 223 -1.12 -8.46 -1.40
CA ILE A 223 -1.17 -7.23 -0.58
C ILE A 223 -2.02 -7.44 0.67
N ALA A 224 -3.12 -8.18 0.54
CA ALA A 224 -4.01 -8.49 1.66
C ALA A 224 -3.29 -9.26 2.77
N SER A 225 -2.42 -10.19 2.41
CA SER A 225 -1.57 -10.89 3.37
C SER A 225 -0.70 -9.92 4.17
N PHE A 226 -0.16 -8.89 3.52
CA PHE A 226 0.66 -7.87 4.16
C PHE A 226 -0.19 -6.97 5.08
N PHE A 227 -1.46 -6.72 4.75
CA PHE A 227 -2.38 -5.96 5.61
C PHE A 227 -2.78 -6.74 6.86
N VAL A 228 -3.03 -8.05 6.73
CA VAL A 228 -3.24 -8.95 7.87
C VAL A 228 -2.03 -8.88 8.80
N TYR A 229 -0.81 -8.98 8.26
CA TYR A 229 0.42 -8.81 9.03
C TYR A 229 0.54 -7.41 9.65
N LEU A 230 0.23 -6.33 8.94
CA LEU A 230 0.27 -4.96 9.47
C LEU A 230 -0.58 -4.79 10.72
N SER A 231 -1.81 -5.29 10.69
CA SER A 231 -2.77 -5.12 11.79
C SER A 231 -2.45 -5.93 13.04
N SER A 232 -1.75 -7.05 12.89
CA SER A 232 -1.54 -8.01 13.98
C SER A 232 -0.09 -8.07 14.46
N SER A 233 0.88 -7.78 13.58
CA SER A 233 2.30 -8.02 13.85
C SER A 233 2.83 -7.31 15.08
N SER A 234 2.40 -6.09 15.38
CA SER A 234 2.88 -5.36 16.55
C SER A 234 2.38 -6.00 17.85
N PHE A 235 1.10 -6.39 17.94
CA PHE A 235 0.60 -7.13 19.10
C PHE A 235 1.30 -8.49 19.27
N ILE A 236 1.53 -9.21 18.17
CA ILE A 236 2.22 -10.51 18.22
C ILE A 236 3.69 -10.35 18.64
N LEU A 237 4.42 -9.44 18.01
CA LEU A 237 5.85 -9.29 18.25
C LEU A 237 6.14 -8.57 19.58
N ILE A 238 5.34 -7.58 19.96
CA ILE A 238 5.56 -6.79 21.19
C ILE A 238 4.87 -7.44 22.39
N ASP A 239 3.56 -7.70 22.33
CA ASP A 239 2.83 -8.19 23.51
C ASP A 239 3.03 -9.70 23.73
N HIS A 240 2.96 -10.51 22.67
CA HIS A 240 3.10 -11.98 22.80
C HIS A 240 4.56 -12.44 22.90
N TYR A 241 5.45 -11.98 22.00
CA TYR A 241 6.88 -12.33 22.05
C TYR A 241 7.74 -11.41 22.93
N GLY A 242 7.19 -10.33 23.50
CA GLY A 242 7.90 -9.45 24.43
C GLY A 242 8.97 -8.56 23.79
N LEU A 243 8.92 -8.28 22.48
CA LEU A 243 9.90 -7.44 21.82
C LEU A 243 9.67 -5.95 22.13
N SER A 244 10.74 -5.16 22.15
CA SER A 244 10.61 -3.71 22.21
C SER A 244 10.15 -3.11 20.86
N PRO A 245 9.57 -1.90 20.83
CA PRO A 245 9.17 -1.23 19.59
C PRO A 245 10.31 -1.11 18.58
N SER A 246 11.54 -0.82 19.02
CA SER A 246 12.70 -0.77 18.12
C SER A 246 13.05 -2.13 17.52
N VAL A 247 12.98 -3.22 18.29
CA VAL A 247 13.25 -4.56 17.75
C VAL A 247 12.14 -4.99 16.80
N TYR A 248 10.87 -4.72 17.11
CA TYR A 248 9.74 -4.89 16.19
C TYR A 248 10.01 -4.22 14.83
N SER A 249 10.44 -2.96 14.85
CA SER A 249 10.74 -2.20 13.64
C SER A 249 11.87 -2.83 12.81
N VAL A 250 12.85 -3.47 13.45
CA VAL A 250 13.91 -4.21 12.75
C VAL A 250 13.33 -5.45 12.05
N PHE A 251 12.52 -6.26 12.73
CA PHE A 251 11.88 -7.45 12.10
C PHE A 251 10.97 -7.04 10.94
N PHE A 252 10.19 -5.97 11.11
CA PHE A 252 9.36 -5.42 10.05
C PHE A 252 10.20 -4.96 8.85
N SER A 253 11.30 -4.23 9.12
CA SER A 253 12.22 -3.75 8.09
C SER A 253 12.91 -4.88 7.33
N ILE A 254 13.29 -5.97 8.01
CA ILE A 254 13.89 -7.15 7.39
C ILE A 254 12.92 -7.80 6.40
N ASN A 255 11.64 -7.92 6.76
CA ASN A 255 10.61 -8.41 5.84
C ASN A 255 10.44 -7.49 4.62
N ALA A 256 10.45 -6.17 4.83
CA ALA A 256 10.42 -5.21 3.73
C ALA A 256 11.64 -5.35 2.81
N VAL A 257 12.86 -5.52 3.36
CA VAL A 257 14.08 -5.75 2.58
C VAL A 257 13.96 -7.00 1.72
N ALA A 258 13.41 -8.10 2.24
CA ALA A 258 13.18 -9.32 1.47
C ALA A 258 12.27 -9.07 0.26
N PHE A 259 11.12 -8.44 0.53
CA PHE A 259 10.11 -8.12 -0.47
C PHE A 259 10.68 -7.21 -1.57
N ILE A 260 11.32 -6.11 -1.18
CA ILE A 260 11.88 -5.12 -2.12
C ILE A 260 13.05 -5.72 -2.89
N GLY A 261 13.97 -6.38 -2.18
CA GLY A 261 15.16 -7.00 -2.77
C GLY A 261 14.79 -7.99 -3.88
N MET A 262 13.78 -8.82 -3.65
CA MET A 262 13.27 -9.73 -4.67
C MET A 262 12.51 -9.00 -5.79
N SER A 263 11.74 -7.95 -5.48
CA SER A 263 11.06 -7.12 -6.48
C SER A 263 12.04 -6.50 -7.49
N GLN A 264 13.23 -6.09 -7.06
CA GLN A 264 14.27 -5.57 -7.96
C GLN A 264 14.77 -6.60 -9.00
N LEU A 265 14.64 -7.90 -8.71
CA LEU A 265 15.04 -8.97 -9.62
C LEU A 265 13.98 -9.29 -10.68
N THR A 266 12.80 -8.67 -10.60
CA THR A 266 11.66 -8.95 -11.49
C THR A 266 12.02 -8.81 -12.96
N GLY A 267 12.64 -7.69 -13.38
CA GLY A 267 13.00 -7.46 -14.78
C GLY A 267 13.98 -8.50 -15.32
N MET A 268 15.06 -8.75 -14.56
CA MET A 268 16.08 -9.75 -14.92
C MET A 268 15.49 -11.17 -15.06
N LEU A 269 14.64 -11.57 -14.11
CA LEU A 269 14.01 -12.89 -14.13
C LEU A 269 12.95 -12.99 -15.23
N ALA A 270 12.21 -11.92 -15.49
CA ALA A 270 11.21 -11.84 -16.56
C ALA A 270 11.86 -11.95 -17.93
N ASP A 271 12.98 -11.26 -18.18
CA ASP A 271 13.72 -11.33 -19.45
C ASP A 271 14.28 -12.75 -19.69
N ARG A 272 14.77 -13.41 -18.63
CA ARG A 272 15.40 -14.73 -18.74
C ARG A 272 14.40 -15.89 -18.83
N PHE A 273 13.28 -15.82 -18.11
CA PHE A 273 12.38 -16.95 -17.93
C PHE A 273 10.93 -16.68 -18.40
N GLY A 274 10.58 -15.43 -18.71
CA GLY A 274 9.24 -14.98 -19.05
C GLY A 274 8.37 -14.67 -17.83
N LEU A 275 7.56 -13.60 -17.91
CA LEU A 275 6.70 -13.13 -16.81
C LEU A 275 5.81 -14.23 -16.22
N LYS A 276 5.09 -14.99 -17.07
CA LYS A 276 4.19 -16.05 -16.61
C LYS A 276 4.89 -17.12 -15.77
N ARG A 277 6.12 -17.50 -16.15
CA ARG A 277 6.90 -18.51 -15.42
C ARG A 277 7.37 -17.97 -14.07
N VAL A 278 7.80 -16.71 -14.03
CA VAL A 278 8.21 -16.06 -12.78
C VAL A 278 7.02 -15.97 -11.81
N VAL A 279 5.84 -15.55 -12.27
CA VAL A 279 4.62 -15.53 -11.44
C VAL A 279 4.34 -16.91 -10.84
N TRP A 280 4.38 -17.95 -11.67
CA TRP A 280 4.10 -19.32 -11.24
C TRP A 280 5.05 -19.83 -10.17
N VAL A 281 6.36 -19.62 -10.34
CA VAL A 281 7.37 -20.00 -9.34
C VAL A 281 7.18 -19.19 -8.06
N ALA A 282 6.96 -17.88 -8.18
CA ALA A 282 6.81 -16.99 -7.05
C ALA A 282 5.57 -17.32 -6.20
N VAL A 283 4.40 -17.49 -6.83
CA VAL A 283 3.16 -17.79 -6.11
C VAL A 283 3.18 -19.18 -5.49
N THR A 284 3.80 -20.15 -6.14
CA THR A 284 3.98 -21.51 -5.60
C THR A 284 4.91 -21.50 -4.39
N GLY A 285 6.06 -20.81 -4.51
CA GLY A 285 7.00 -20.64 -3.40
C GLY A 285 6.37 -19.93 -2.21
N TYR A 286 5.64 -18.84 -2.47
CA TYR A 286 4.94 -18.09 -1.44
C TYR A 286 3.90 -18.95 -0.70
N ALA A 287 3.01 -19.62 -1.44
CA ALA A 287 2.00 -20.50 -0.83
C ALA A 287 2.62 -21.67 -0.06
N THR A 288 3.67 -22.29 -0.60
CA THR A 288 4.35 -23.41 0.06
C THR A 288 4.96 -22.98 1.40
N VAL A 289 5.65 -21.84 1.42
CA VAL A 289 6.28 -21.32 2.64
C VAL A 289 5.24 -20.91 3.68
N MET A 290 4.14 -20.27 3.28
CA MET A 290 3.07 -19.87 4.20
C MET A 290 2.31 -21.08 4.75
N VAL A 291 2.01 -22.08 3.93
CA VAL A 291 1.40 -23.34 4.39
C VAL A 291 2.33 -24.08 5.36
N ALA A 292 3.64 -24.11 5.08
CA ALA A 292 4.61 -24.69 6.00
C ALA A 292 4.65 -23.93 7.34
N LEU A 293 4.67 -22.60 7.31
CA LEU A 293 4.62 -21.77 8.52
C LEU A 293 3.33 -22.03 9.33
N PHE A 294 2.18 -22.08 8.67
CA PHE A 294 0.91 -22.42 9.32
C PHE A 294 0.94 -23.81 9.95
N ALA A 295 1.41 -24.82 9.22
CA ALA A 295 1.48 -26.19 9.73
C ALA A 295 2.40 -26.31 10.96
N ILE A 296 3.55 -25.63 10.95
CA ILE A 296 4.49 -25.62 12.07
C ILE A 296 3.88 -24.94 13.30
N MET A 297 3.22 -23.79 13.11
CA MET A 297 2.55 -23.07 14.20
C MET A 297 1.34 -23.85 14.74
N ALA A 298 0.54 -24.46 13.86
CA ALA A 298 -0.60 -25.29 14.24
C ALA A 298 -0.17 -26.56 14.99
N ALA A 299 1.05 -27.04 14.78
CA ALA A 299 1.67 -28.11 15.57
C ALA A 299 2.15 -27.66 16.97
N GLY A 300 1.95 -26.40 17.33
CA GLY A 300 2.31 -25.84 18.64
C GLY A 300 3.74 -25.32 18.75
N VAL A 301 4.47 -25.18 17.62
CA VAL A 301 5.83 -24.65 17.62
C VAL A 301 5.79 -23.12 17.63
N ASP A 302 5.58 -22.54 18.81
CA ASP A 302 5.55 -21.10 19.01
C ASP A 302 6.97 -20.52 19.19
N ARG A 303 7.66 -20.28 18.07
CA ARG A 303 9.02 -19.74 18.06
C ARG A 303 9.19 -18.55 17.13
N LEU A 304 9.71 -17.46 17.68
CA LEU A 304 9.95 -16.21 16.95
C LEU A 304 10.94 -16.38 15.77
N ASP A 305 12.00 -17.17 15.93
CA ASP A 305 12.99 -17.41 14.89
C ASP A 305 12.40 -18.10 13.66
N VAL A 306 11.54 -19.11 13.89
CA VAL A 306 10.79 -19.82 12.85
C VAL A 306 9.82 -18.86 12.15
N LEU A 307 9.03 -18.09 12.92
CA LEU A 307 8.09 -17.12 12.38
C LEU A 307 8.80 -16.12 11.46
N ALA A 308 9.88 -15.51 11.96
CA ALA A 308 10.61 -14.49 11.24
C ALA A 308 11.30 -15.03 9.98
N ALA A 309 11.95 -16.19 10.06
CA ALA A 309 12.63 -16.79 8.91
C ALA A 309 11.66 -17.13 7.78
N LEU A 310 10.50 -17.72 8.09
CA LEU A 310 9.52 -18.11 7.07
C LEU A 310 8.75 -16.90 6.53
N LEU A 311 8.46 -15.89 7.35
CA LEU A 311 7.91 -14.62 6.86
C LEU A 311 8.90 -13.93 5.91
N PHE A 312 10.19 -13.88 6.24
CA PHE A 312 11.23 -13.31 5.38
C PHE A 312 11.27 -14.00 4.01
N VAL A 313 11.34 -15.32 3.99
CA VAL A 313 11.39 -16.10 2.73
C VAL A 313 10.09 -15.93 1.95
N GLY A 314 8.93 -16.01 2.61
CA GLY A 314 7.64 -15.88 1.94
C GLY A 314 7.40 -14.49 1.37
N TYR A 315 7.73 -13.42 2.11
CA TYR A 315 7.65 -12.07 1.58
C TYR A 315 8.68 -11.79 0.49
N GLY A 316 9.82 -12.49 0.49
CA GLY A 316 10.72 -12.53 -0.66
C GLY A 316 10.02 -13.04 -1.93
N PHE A 317 9.31 -14.16 -1.86
CA PHE A 317 8.52 -14.65 -3.00
C PHE A 317 7.39 -13.68 -3.39
N LEU A 318 6.70 -13.10 -2.40
CA LEU A 318 5.67 -12.09 -2.65
C LEU A 318 6.22 -10.87 -3.40
N GLY A 319 7.48 -10.50 -3.14
CA GLY A 319 8.23 -9.47 -3.85
C GLY A 319 8.31 -9.69 -5.35
N LEU A 320 8.25 -10.94 -5.83
CA LEU A 320 8.15 -11.25 -7.25
C LEU A 320 6.71 -11.30 -7.76
N VAL A 321 5.75 -11.76 -6.95
CA VAL A 321 4.33 -11.91 -7.36
C VAL A 321 3.72 -10.57 -7.75
N ILE A 322 3.81 -9.57 -6.88
CA ILE A 322 3.12 -8.28 -7.08
C ILE A 322 3.57 -7.58 -8.39
N PRO A 323 4.86 -7.26 -8.59
CA PRO A 323 5.28 -6.52 -9.78
C PRO A 323 5.02 -7.30 -11.08
N THR A 324 5.25 -8.62 -11.11
CA THR A 324 5.05 -9.42 -12.32
C THR A 324 3.58 -9.48 -12.75
N THR A 325 2.67 -9.69 -11.80
CA THR A 325 1.22 -9.70 -12.08
C THR A 325 0.69 -8.32 -12.42
N SER A 326 1.19 -7.25 -11.80
CA SER A 326 0.85 -5.88 -12.19
C SER A 326 1.28 -5.57 -13.62
N VAL A 327 2.46 -6.00 -14.07
CA VAL A 327 2.89 -5.82 -15.46
C VAL A 327 1.97 -6.58 -16.42
N LEU A 328 1.69 -7.86 -16.14
CA LEU A 328 0.78 -8.67 -16.97
C LEU A 328 -0.63 -8.07 -17.05
N ALA A 329 -1.15 -7.52 -15.96
CA ALA A 329 -2.48 -6.91 -15.93
C ALA A 329 -2.55 -5.63 -16.77
N MET A 330 -1.42 -4.96 -17.02
CA MET A 330 -1.36 -3.69 -17.73
C MET A 330 -1.05 -3.83 -19.23
N GLU A 331 -0.51 -4.98 -19.64
CA GLU A 331 -0.02 -5.23 -21.02
C GLU A 331 -1.09 -4.99 -22.09
N GLU A 332 -2.36 -5.30 -21.80
CA GLU A 332 -3.48 -5.22 -22.75
C GLU A 332 -4.31 -3.93 -22.62
N HIS A 333 -3.92 -3.02 -21.73
CA HIS A 333 -4.72 -1.84 -21.40
C HIS A 333 -3.94 -0.54 -21.58
N GLY A 334 -3.02 -0.49 -22.54
CA GLY A 334 -2.18 0.68 -22.82
C GLY A 334 -2.98 1.97 -23.02
N GLU A 335 -4.09 1.91 -23.75
CA GLU A 335 -4.96 3.07 -24.04
C GLU A 335 -5.62 3.66 -22.79
N ILE A 336 -5.97 2.81 -21.83
CA ILE A 336 -6.62 3.17 -20.57
C ILE A 336 -5.74 2.91 -19.34
N ALA A 337 -4.42 2.94 -19.50
CA ALA A 337 -3.47 2.52 -18.48
C ALA A 337 -3.59 3.32 -17.16
N GLY A 338 -3.96 4.61 -17.24
CA GLY A 338 -4.24 5.41 -16.05
C GLY A 338 -5.42 4.85 -15.24
N THR A 339 -6.52 4.55 -15.92
CA THR A 339 -7.74 3.96 -15.33
C THR A 339 -7.48 2.56 -14.80
N ALA A 340 -6.74 1.73 -15.54
CA ALA A 340 -6.36 0.38 -15.11
C ALA A 340 -5.50 0.39 -13.85
N SER A 341 -4.51 1.27 -13.77
CA SER A 341 -3.68 1.42 -12.56
C SER A 341 -4.48 1.91 -11.35
N ALA A 342 -5.41 2.85 -11.55
CA ALA A 342 -6.28 3.35 -10.49
C ALA A 342 -7.23 2.27 -9.96
N LEU A 343 -7.86 1.50 -10.86
CA LEU A 343 -8.74 0.40 -10.47
C LEU A 343 -7.96 -0.73 -9.78
N MET A 344 -6.79 -1.10 -10.30
CA MET A 344 -5.91 -2.09 -9.67
C MET A 344 -5.58 -1.72 -8.24
N GLY A 345 -5.11 -0.49 -8.00
CA GLY A 345 -4.81 -0.01 -6.65
C GLY A 345 -6.03 -0.04 -5.73
N THR A 346 -7.17 0.43 -6.23
CA THR A 346 -8.45 0.40 -5.51
C THR A 346 -8.83 -1.02 -5.08
N LEU A 347 -8.78 -1.98 -6.00
CA LEU A 347 -9.10 -3.37 -5.73
C LEU A 347 -8.13 -4.00 -4.74
N HIS A 348 -6.83 -3.68 -4.83
CA HIS A 348 -5.84 -4.13 -3.85
C HIS A 348 -6.17 -3.63 -2.43
N PHE A 349 -6.49 -2.35 -2.26
CA PHE A 349 -6.88 -1.81 -0.95
C PHE A 349 -8.19 -2.41 -0.46
N ALA A 350 -9.19 -2.60 -1.34
CA ALA A 350 -10.46 -3.20 -0.96
C ALA A 350 -10.31 -4.65 -0.51
N ILE A 351 -9.59 -5.49 -1.27
CA ILE A 351 -9.29 -6.88 -0.91
C ILE A 351 -8.48 -6.91 0.40
N GLY A 352 -7.46 -6.06 0.52
CA GLY A 352 -6.62 -5.99 1.72
C GLY A 352 -7.38 -5.56 2.96
N ALA A 353 -8.22 -4.53 2.87
CA ALA A 353 -9.06 -4.09 3.97
C ALA A 353 -10.07 -5.16 4.40
N LEU A 354 -10.70 -5.85 3.43
CA LEU A 354 -11.60 -6.96 3.73
C LEU A 354 -10.87 -8.09 4.46
N ALA A 355 -9.71 -8.52 3.96
CA ALA A 355 -8.92 -9.58 4.60
C ALA A 355 -8.46 -9.17 6.01
N MET A 356 -8.04 -7.93 6.19
CA MET A 356 -7.64 -7.39 7.47
C MET A 356 -8.79 -7.35 8.47
N GLY A 357 -9.98 -6.92 8.04
CA GLY A 357 -11.19 -6.94 8.87
C GLY A 357 -11.60 -8.36 9.26
N VAL A 358 -11.59 -9.31 8.31
CA VAL A 358 -11.89 -10.72 8.58
C VAL A 358 -10.87 -11.32 9.55
N ALA A 359 -9.57 -11.11 9.32
CA ALA A 359 -8.53 -11.62 10.21
C ALA A 359 -8.62 -11.04 11.62
N GLY A 360 -9.00 -9.76 11.75
CA GLY A 360 -9.20 -9.10 13.05
C GLY A 360 -10.30 -9.73 13.91
N ILE A 361 -11.33 -10.34 13.31
CA ILE A 361 -12.40 -11.04 14.04
C ILE A 361 -11.85 -12.29 14.77
N PHE A 362 -10.87 -12.96 14.17
CA PHE A 362 -10.27 -14.18 14.69
C PHE A 362 -9.02 -13.92 15.57
N PHE A 363 -8.66 -12.66 15.81
CA PHE A 363 -7.49 -12.33 16.59
C PHE A 363 -7.70 -12.69 18.07
N ASP A 364 -6.83 -13.56 18.60
CA ASP A 364 -6.88 -14.05 19.97
C ASP A 364 -5.63 -13.71 20.82
N GLY A 365 -4.75 -12.87 20.27
CA GLY A 365 -3.46 -12.52 20.90
C GLY A 365 -2.31 -13.45 20.53
N THR A 366 -2.57 -14.59 19.89
CA THR A 366 -1.53 -15.56 19.48
C THR A 366 -1.15 -15.38 18.00
N PRO A 367 0.04 -15.84 17.56
CA PRO A 367 0.47 -15.70 16.17
C PRO A 367 -0.38 -16.51 15.16
N LEU A 368 -1.11 -17.54 15.61
CA LEU A 368 -1.73 -18.52 14.72
C LEU A 368 -2.84 -17.92 13.83
N PRO A 369 -3.81 -17.12 14.33
CA PRO A 369 -4.81 -16.48 13.45
C PRO A 369 -4.21 -15.54 12.40
N MET A 370 -3.16 -14.79 12.76
CA MET A 370 -2.43 -13.95 11.80
C MET A 370 -1.83 -14.80 10.68
N VAL A 371 -1.10 -15.86 11.04
CA VAL A 371 -0.47 -16.78 10.08
C VAL A 371 -1.54 -17.49 9.23
N ALA A 372 -2.67 -17.88 9.81
CA ALA A 372 -3.78 -18.47 9.09
C ALA A 372 -4.36 -17.51 8.02
N GLY A 373 -4.58 -16.24 8.38
CA GLY A 373 -5.06 -15.21 7.44
C GLY A 373 -4.07 -14.95 6.29
N ILE A 374 -2.77 -14.87 6.59
CA ILE A 374 -1.71 -14.74 5.59
C ILE A 374 -1.68 -15.97 4.66
N THR A 375 -1.78 -17.17 5.23
CA THR A 375 -1.78 -18.43 4.49
C THR A 375 -2.99 -18.57 3.59
N LEU A 376 -4.18 -18.19 4.06
CA LEU A 376 -5.39 -18.16 3.26
C LEU A 376 -5.22 -17.26 2.04
N CYS A 377 -4.67 -16.06 2.22
CA CYS A 377 -4.37 -15.15 1.12
C CYS A 377 -3.38 -15.78 0.12
N ALA A 378 -2.32 -16.44 0.60
CA ALA A 378 -1.35 -17.11 -0.24
C ALA A 378 -1.96 -18.26 -1.07
N VAL A 379 -2.81 -19.08 -0.46
CA VAL A 379 -3.52 -20.20 -1.12
C VAL A 379 -4.53 -19.68 -2.15
N ILE A 380 -5.26 -18.60 -1.84
CA ILE A 380 -6.18 -17.97 -2.80
C ILE A 380 -5.38 -17.41 -3.99
N SER A 381 -4.29 -16.68 -3.73
CA SER A 381 -3.40 -16.16 -4.78
C SER A 381 -2.88 -17.26 -5.70
N PHE A 382 -2.42 -18.39 -5.13
CA PHE A 382 -2.01 -19.58 -5.89
C PHE A 382 -3.13 -20.18 -6.73
N THR A 383 -4.32 -20.31 -6.14
CA THR A 383 -5.49 -20.87 -6.82
C THR A 383 -5.93 -19.98 -8.00
N LEU A 384 -5.95 -18.66 -7.80
CA LEU A 384 -6.25 -17.69 -8.85
C LEU A 384 -5.20 -17.69 -9.96
N ALA A 385 -3.92 -17.83 -9.62
CA ALA A 385 -2.86 -17.99 -10.61
C ALA A 385 -3.08 -19.21 -11.48
N LYS A 386 -3.49 -20.34 -10.89
CA LYS A 386 -3.85 -21.56 -11.63
C LYS A 386 -5.01 -21.37 -12.59
N LEU A 387 -6.06 -20.67 -12.15
CA LEU A 387 -7.25 -20.45 -12.95
C LEU A 387 -7.04 -19.41 -14.07
N THR A 388 -6.23 -18.38 -13.80
CA THR A 388 -6.03 -17.25 -14.71
C THR A 388 -4.94 -17.54 -15.72
N LEU A 389 -3.77 -18.02 -15.28
CA LEU A 389 -2.64 -18.30 -16.16
C LEU A 389 -2.72 -19.66 -16.87
N GLY A 390 -3.59 -20.55 -16.38
CA GLY A 390 -3.79 -21.89 -16.94
C GLY A 390 -4.79 -21.96 -18.11
N ARG A 391 -5.53 -20.88 -18.41
CA ARG A 391 -6.46 -20.81 -19.54
C ARG A 391 -5.75 -20.34 -20.80
N ALA A 392 -5.96 -21.04 -21.91
CA ALA A 392 -5.64 -20.53 -23.24
C ALA A 392 -6.55 -19.33 -23.54
N ARG A 393 -5.98 -18.26 -24.11
CA ARG A 393 -6.63 -16.95 -24.27
C ARG A 393 -7.67 -17.02 -25.39
N GLU A 394 -8.92 -16.64 -25.11
CA GLU A 394 -9.87 -16.16 -26.12
C GLU A 394 -9.82 -14.62 -26.06
N ALA A 395 -9.38 -13.97 -27.14
CA ALA A 395 -9.27 -12.53 -27.21
C ALA A 395 -10.66 -11.90 -27.18
N VAL A 396 -10.94 -11.04 -26.19
CA VAL A 396 -12.10 -10.16 -26.23
C VAL A 396 -11.67 -8.92 -26.99
N GLU A 397 -12.23 -8.71 -28.18
CA GLU A 397 -11.99 -7.50 -28.97
C GLU A 397 -12.50 -6.28 -28.21
N ALA A 398 -11.68 -5.23 -28.16
CA ALA A 398 -12.10 -3.94 -27.61
C ALA A 398 -13.26 -3.38 -28.44
N PRO A 399 -14.24 -2.68 -27.81
CA PRO A 399 -15.28 -2.02 -28.57
C PRO A 399 -14.65 -0.98 -29.50
N ALA A 400 -14.99 -1.04 -30.79
CA ALA A 400 -14.65 0.01 -31.74
C ALA A 400 -15.45 1.27 -31.42
N GLU A 401 -14.70 2.36 -31.23
CA GLU A 401 -15.06 3.80 -31.13
C GLU A 401 -15.77 4.32 -29.87
#